data_AF-A0A7Z9FYM6-F1
#
_entry.id   AF-A0A7Z9FYM6-F1
#
_cell.length_a   1.000
_cell.length_b   1.000
_cell.length_c   1.000
_cell.angle_alpha   90.00
_cell.angle_beta   90.00
_cell.angle_gamma   90.00
#
_symmetry.space_group_name_H-M   'P 1'
#
loop_
_entity.id
_entity.type
_entity.pdbx_description
1 polymer ?
#
loop_
_entity_poly.entity_id
_entity_poly.type
_entity_poly.pdbx_seq_one_letter_code
_entity_poly.pdbx_strand_id
1 'polypeptide(L)'
;MWATMASGILTRFHVKTDDDEYERVEMLHDNLDVMSYKAETNDFIDAIMSGRQPLVSAWDGYETLRISQAILESSEKSKSVHLR
;
A
#
# COMPACT_ATOMS: atom_id res chain seq x y z
N MET A 1 19.77 -12.87 21.79
CA MET A 1 19.66 -11.93 20.67
C MET A 1 18.19 -11.51 20.60
N TRP A 2 17.84 -10.37 21.20
CA TRP A 2 16.45 -9.89 21.25
C TRP A 2 16.26 -8.89 20.13
N ALA A 3 15.29 -9.16 19.25
CA ALA A 3 14.88 -8.22 18.22
C ALA A 3 14.26 -7.00 18.91
N THR A 4 14.85 -5.84 18.69
CA THR A 4 14.25 -4.56 19.02
C THR A 4 12.97 -4.44 18.20
N MET A 5 11.82 -4.60 18.85
CA MET A 5 10.51 -4.33 18.25
C MET A 5 10.51 -2.86 17.81
N ALA A 6 10.50 -2.62 16.50
CA ALA A 6 10.27 -1.30 15.96
C ALA A 6 8.90 -0.84 16.47
N SER A 7 8.90 0.18 17.33
CA SER A 7 7.68 0.88 17.72
C SER A 7 7.18 1.64 16.50
N GLY A 8 6.35 1.01 15.67
CA GLY A 8 5.72 1.66 14.52
C GLY A 8 4.96 2.91 14.96
N ILE A 9 5.12 4.01 14.22
CA ILE A 9 4.40 5.25 14.48
C ILE A 9 2.95 5.03 14.05
N LEU A 10 2.03 4.99 15.01
CA LEU A 10 0.61 4.91 14.73
C LEU A 10 0.13 6.28 14.22
N THR A 11 -0.12 6.42 12.92
CA THR A 11 -0.64 7.67 12.37
C THR A 11 -2.17 7.60 12.30
N ARG A 12 -2.83 8.56 12.94
CA ARG A 12 -4.30 8.68 12.99
C ARG A 12 -4.74 9.71 11.96
N PHE A 13 -5.64 9.33 11.07
CA PHE A 13 -6.26 10.22 10.09
C PHE A 13 -7.75 10.35 10.37
N HIS A 14 -8.25 11.58 10.23
CA HIS A 14 -9.67 11.90 10.33
C HIS A 14 -10.17 12.19 8.92
N VAL A 15 -11.15 11.42 8.45
CA VAL A 15 -11.69 11.51 7.10
C VAL A 15 -13.20 11.71 7.17
N LYS A 16 -13.70 12.71 6.44
CA LYS A 16 -15.12 12.96 6.26
C LYS A 16 -15.37 13.51 4.87
N THR A 17 -16.17 12.80 4.08
CA THR A 17 -16.66 13.27 2.77
C THR A 17 -18.03 13.93 2.92
N ASP A 18 -18.50 14.62 1.87
CA ASP A 18 -19.82 15.28 1.88
C ASP A 18 -20.98 14.28 2.05
N ASP A 19 -20.76 13.01 1.68
CA ASP A 19 -21.72 11.92 1.81
C ASP A 19 -21.63 11.17 3.16
N ASP A 20 -20.62 11.46 3.99
CA ASP A 20 -20.42 10.78 5.27
C ASP A 20 -21.26 11.44 6.38
N GLU A 21 -22.22 10.69 6.94
CA GLU A 21 -23.02 11.14 8.10
C GLU A 21 -22.13 11.44 9.33
N TYR A 22 -21.05 10.67 9.51
CA TYR A 22 -20.11 10.79 10.63
C TYR A 22 -18.65 10.76 10.18
N GLU A 23 -17.77 11.44 10.93
CA GLU A 23 -16.32 11.39 10.73
C GLU A 23 -15.79 9.98 10.99
N ARG A 24 -14.93 9.48 10.09
CA ARG A 24 -14.20 8.23 10.25
C ARG A 24 -12.79 8.52 10.75
N VAL A 25 -12.38 7.79 11.77
CA VAL A 25 -11.01 7.85 12.30
C VAL A 25 -10.30 6.56 11.91
N GLU A 26 -9.35 6.67 10.99
CA GLU A 26 -8.56 5.54 10.51
C GLU A 26 -7.19 5.53 11.17
N MET A 27 -6.73 4.34 11.56
CA MET A 27 -5.39 4.11 12.10
C MET A 27 -4.62 3.27 11.10
N LEU A 28 -3.67 3.92 10.41
CA LEU A 28 -2.71 3.20 9.59
C LEU A 28 -1.58 2.74 10.49
N HIS A 29 -1.54 1.42 10.71
CA HIS A 29 -0.36 0.76 11.25
C HIS A 29 0.59 0.50 10.08
N ASP A 30 1.10 1.59 9.53
CA ASP A 30 2.07 1.55 8.46
C ASP A 30 3.44 1.86 9.07
N ASN A 31 4.46 1.10 8.66
CA ASN A 31 5.85 1.45 9.00
C ASN A 31 6.28 2.74 8.30
N LEU A 32 5.46 3.20 7.36
CA LEU A 32 5.58 4.41 6.58
C LEU A 32 4.81 5.54 7.29
N ASP A 33 5.52 6.60 7.67
CA ASP A 33 4.95 7.75 8.39
C ASP A 33 4.21 8.72 7.44
N VAL A 34 3.61 9.79 7.94
CA VAL A 34 2.93 10.80 7.09
C VAL A 34 3.84 11.38 5.98
N MET A 35 5.16 11.36 6.17
CA MET A 35 6.12 11.87 5.20
C MET A 35 6.25 10.94 4.00
N SER A 36 6.10 9.63 4.19
CA SER A 36 6.07 8.66 3.10
C SER A 36 4.89 8.87 2.14
N TYR A 37 3.66 9.02 2.65
CA TYR A 37 2.47 9.26 1.84
C TYR A 37 2.57 10.58 1.08
N LYS A 38 3.15 11.61 1.73
CA LYS A 38 3.43 12.87 1.08
C LYS A 38 4.45 12.71 -0.05
N ALA A 39 5.50 11.91 0.16
CA ALA A 39 6.51 11.66 -0.88
C ALA A 39 5.91 10.91 -2.07
N GLU A 40 5.09 9.89 -1.84
CA GLU A 40 4.37 9.16 -2.90
C GLU A 40 3.40 10.06 -3.67
N THR A 41 2.63 10.89 -2.95
CA THR A 41 1.72 11.85 -3.58
C THR A 41 2.47 12.85 -4.46
N ASN A 42 3.61 13.37 -3.98
CA ASN A 42 4.45 14.28 -4.76
C ASN A 42 5.02 13.59 -6.01
N ASP A 43 5.50 12.34 -5.89
CA ASP A 43 5.96 11.56 -7.03
C ASP A 43 4.86 11.40 -8.09
N PHE A 44 3.64 11.10 -7.67
CA PHE A 44 2.51 10.95 -8.57
C PHE A 44 2.16 12.25 -9.31
N ILE A 45 2.14 13.38 -8.59
CA ILE A 45 1.92 14.71 -9.20
C ILE A 45 3.03 15.03 -10.20
N ASP A 46 4.29 14.83 -9.83
CA ASP A 46 5.43 15.08 -10.70
C ASP A 46 5.38 14.18 -11.96
N ALA A 47 4.92 12.94 -11.82
CA ALA A 47 4.74 12.02 -12.93
C ALA A 47 3.73 12.55 -13.96
N ILE A 48 2.60 13.07 -13.49
CA ILE A 48 1.59 13.71 -14.35
C ILE A 48 2.18 14.94 -15.05
N MET A 49 2.84 15.82 -14.30
CA MET A 49 3.35 17.09 -14.82
C MET A 49 4.47 16.91 -15.85
N SER A 50 5.31 15.89 -15.68
CA SER A 50 6.46 15.63 -16.56
C SER A 50 6.20 14.56 -17.63
N GLY A 51 5.05 13.88 -17.59
CA GLY A 51 4.70 12.80 -18.50
C GLY A 51 5.54 11.52 -18.33
N ARG A 52 6.30 11.39 -17.24
CA ARG A 52 6.99 10.14 -16.88
C ARG A 52 6.01 9.16 -16.26
N GLN A 53 6.42 7.89 -16.17
CA GLN A 53 5.70 6.91 -15.36
C GLN A 53 5.84 7.23 -13.86
N PRO A 54 4.79 7.02 -13.05
CA PRO A 54 4.90 7.09 -11.60
C PRO A 54 5.82 5.98 -11.09
N LEU A 55 6.35 6.15 -9.88
CA LEU A 55 7.20 5.16 -9.22
C LEU A 55 6.47 3.82 -9.04
N VAL A 56 5.17 3.87 -8.77
CA VAL A 56 4.27 2.72 -8.69
C VAL A 56 3.13 2.93 -9.67
N SER A 57 2.98 2.01 -10.61
CA SER A 57 1.95 2.02 -11.63
C SER A 57 0.83 1.01 -11.32
N ALA A 58 -0.25 1.07 -12.10
CA ALA A 58 -1.31 0.08 -12.02
C ALA A 58 -0.83 -1.35 -12.33
N TRP A 59 0.22 -1.50 -13.14
CA TRP A 59 0.80 -2.81 -13.47
C TRP A 59 1.52 -3.44 -12.28
N ASP A 60 2.17 -2.62 -11.45
CA ASP A 60 2.82 -3.11 -10.22
C ASP A 60 1.77 -3.62 -9.23
N GLY A 61 0.65 -2.91 -9.12
CA GLY A 61 -0.51 -3.36 -8.33
C GLY A 61 -1.12 -4.65 -8.89
N TYR A 62 -1.26 -4.75 -10.20
CA TYR A 62 -1.75 -5.97 -10.87
C TYR A 62 -0.85 -7.18 -10.60
N GLU A 63 0.46 -7.04 -10.77
CA GLU A 63 1.42 -8.13 -10.50
C GLU A 63 1.41 -8.54 -9.02
N THR A 64 1.26 -7.58 -8.10
CA THR A 64 1.10 -7.87 -6.66
C THR A 64 -0.15 -8.73 -6.40
N LEU A 65 -1.28 -8.42 -7.05
CA LEU A 65 -2.50 -9.22 -6.93
C LEU A 65 -2.34 -10.62 -7.52
N ARG A 66 -1.64 -10.75 -8.66
CA ARG A 66 -1.35 -12.06 -9.26
C ARG A 66 -0.50 -12.95 -8.35
N ILE A 67 0.53 -12.38 -7.75
CA ILE A 67 1.36 -13.09 -6.77
C ILE A 67 0.51 -13.51 -5.57
N SER A 68 -0.33 -12.61 -5.06
CA SER A 68 -1.22 -12.89 -3.93
C SER A 68 -2.16 -14.06 -4.23
N GLN A 69 -2.74 -14.10 -5.44
CA GLN A 69 -3.56 -15.22 -5.90
C GLN A 69 -2.76 -16.52 -5.99
N ALA A 70 -1.54 -16.49 -6.52
CA ALA A 70 -0.68 -17.67 -6.62
C ALA A 70 -0.27 -18.22 -5.24
N ILE A 71 -0.08 -17.35 -4.24
CA ILE A 71 0.16 -17.77 -2.85
C ILE A 71 -1.05 -18.54 -2.31
N LEU A 72 -2.26 -18.04 -2.51
CA LEU A 72 -3.49 -18.72 -2.09
C LEU A 72 -3.63 -20.08 -2.78
N GLU A 73 -3.45 -20.13 -4.10
CA GLU A 73 -3.50 -21.38 -4.86
C GLU A 73 -2.43 -22.39 -4.41
N SER A 74 -1.21 -21.93 -4.17
CA SER A 74 -0.11 -22.77 -3.68
C SER A 74 -0.42 -23.35 -2.31
N SER A 75 -1.02 -22.56 -1.42
CA SER A 75 -1.42 -22.99 -0.07
C SER A 75 -2.47 -24.09 -0.14
N GLU A 76 -3.51 -23.91 -0.95
CA GLU A 76 -4.59 -24.90 -1.12
C GLU A 76 -4.09 -26.21 -1.74
N LYS A 77 -3.22 -26.13 -2.75
CA LYS A 77 -2.80 -27.30 -3.53
C LYS A 77 -1.52 -27.96 -3.03
N SER A 78 -0.81 -27.33 -2.08
CA SER A 78 0.52 -27.75 -1.63
C SER A 78 1.50 -27.99 -2.80
N LYS A 79 1.45 -27.13 -3.82
CA LYS A 79 2.24 -27.21 -5.06
C LYS A 79 2.73 -25.83 -5.47
N SER A 80 3.91 -25.78 -6.08
CA SER A 80 4.44 -24.55 -6.68
C SER A 80 3.57 -24.09 -7.85
N VAL A 81 3.20 -22.80 -7.85
CA VAL A 81 2.44 -22.14 -8.92
C VAL A 81 3.40 -21.31 -9.78
N HIS A 82 3.33 -21.46 -11.10
CA HIS A 82 4.16 -20.70 -12.05
C HIS A 82 3.36 -19.51 -12.59
N LEU A 83 3.86 -18.29 -12.35
CA LEU A 83 3.33 -17.07 -12.96
C LEU A 83 3.86 -16.94 -14.39
N ARG A 84 3.04 -16.46 -15.33
CA ARG A 84 3.39 -16.24 -16.74
C ARG A 84 3.38 -14.78 -17.13
#